data_AF-A0A9I9CCZ5-F1
#
_entry.id   AF-A0A9I9CCZ5-F1
#
_cell.length_a   1.000
_cell.length_b   1.000
_cell.length_c   1.000
_cell.angle_alpha   90.00
_cell.angle_beta   90.00
_cell.angle_gamma   90.00
#
_symmetry.space_group_name_H-M   'P 1'
#
loop_
_entity.id
_entity.type
_entity.pdbx_description
1 polymer ?
#
loop_
_entity_poly.entity_id
_entity_poly.type
_entity_poly.pdbx_seq_one_letter_code
_entity_poly.pdbx_strand_id
1 'polypeptide(L)' 'MDPKKKQEIVNDLVKFKNGKEYYEKVGKAWKRGYLLYGPPGTGKSTMIAAMANFMEVEEVVDRDFE' A
#
# COMPACT_ATOMS: atom_id res chain seq x y z
N MET A 1 5.60 -7.76 -12.24
CA MET A 1 5.38 -8.00 -10.79
C MET A 1 4.80 -9.40 -10.60
N ASP A 2 5.46 -10.22 -9.79
CA ASP A 2 5.02 -11.59 -9.48
C ASP A 2 3.61 -11.57 -8.86
N PRO A 3 2.64 -12.38 -9.35
CA PRO A 3 1.30 -12.48 -8.79
C PRO A 3 1.27 -12.76 -7.28
N LYS A 4 2.22 -13.54 -6.76
CA LYS A 4 2.32 -13.85 -5.33
C LYS A 4 2.63 -12.59 -4.51
N LYS A 5 3.55 -11.75 -4.98
CA LYS A 5 3.87 -10.47 -4.34
C LYS A 5 2.66 -9.51 -4.33
N LYS A 6 1.85 -9.53 -5.40
CA LYS A 6 0.60 -8.75 -5.42
C LYS A 6 -0.33 -9.18 -4.31
N GLN A 7 -0.53 -10.49 -4.17
CA GLN A 7 -1.42 -11.05 -3.15
C GLN A 7 -0.94 -10.74 -1.73
N GLU A 8 0.37 -10.78 -1.49
CA GLU A 8 0.97 -10.41 -0.21
C GLU A 8 0.67 -8.95 0.15
N ILE A 9 0.80 -8.01 -0.79
CA ILE A 9 0.48 -6.59 -0.59
C ILE A 9 -1.02 -6.41 -0.28
N VAL A 10 -1.90 -7.05 -1.05
CA VAL A 10 -3.36 -6.94 -0.82
C VAL A 10 -3.75 -7.49 0.55
N ASN A 11 -3.20 -8.64 0.94
CA ASN A 11 -3.46 -9.23 2.26
C ASN A 11 -2.97 -8.32 3.39
N ASP A 12 -1.84 -7.64 3.20
CA ASP A 12 -1.32 -6.68 4.17
C ASP A 12 -2.21 -5.43 4.29
N LEU A 13 -2.72 -4.91 3.16
CA LEU A 13 -3.68 -3.80 3.15
C LEU A 13 -4.96 -4.13 3.90
N VAL A 14 -5.52 -5.33 3.70
CA VAL A 14 -6.72 -5.79 4.43
C VAL A 14 -6.46 -5.83 5.93
N LYS A 15 -5.32 -6.40 6.35
CA LYS A 15 -4.92 -6.44 7.75
C LYS A 15 -4.73 -5.04 8.34
N PHE A 16 -4.12 -4.14 7.58
CA PHE A 16 -3.90 -2.76 8.02
C PHE A 16 -5.21 -1.98 8.16
N LYS A 17 -6.15 -2.12 7.21
CA LYS A 17 -7.49 -1.50 7.24
C LYS A 17 -8.28 -1.95 8.48
N ASN A 18 -8.28 -3.25 8.77
CA ASN A 18 -9.00 -3.83 9.91
C ASN A 18 -8.26 -3.66 11.25
N GLY A 19 -6.98 -3.29 11.23
CA GLY A 19 -6.14 -3.22 12.42
C GLY A 19 -6.26 -1.94 13.24
N LYS A 20 -7.07 -0.95 12.82
CA LYS A 20 -7.11 0.39 13.44
C LYS A 20 -7.23 0.37 14.97
N GLU A 21 -8.19 -0.39 15.50
CA GLU A 21 -8.38 -0.54 16.95
C GLU A 21 -7.16 -1.13 17.67
N TYR A 22 -6.44 -2.04 17.02
CA TYR A 22 -5.23 -2.61 17.58
C TYR A 22 -4.14 -1.54 17.72
N TYR A 23 -3.95 -0.70 16.68
CA TYR A 23 -2.99 0.41 16.72
C TYR A 23 -3.33 1.43 17.83
N GLU A 24 -4.62 1.76 17.99
CA GLU A 24 -5.11 2.63 19.05
C GLU A 24 -4.84 2.04 20.44
N LYS A 25 -5.14 0.75 20.66
CA LYS A 25 -4.92 0.06 21.95
C LYS A 25 -3.44 0.00 22.36
N VAL A 26 -2.53 -0.18 21.40
CA VAL A 26 -1.09 -0.26 21.67
C VAL A 26 -0.39 1.11 21.64
N GLY A 27 -1.13 2.20 21.41
CA GLY A 27 -0.60 3.56 21.36
C GLY A 27 0.35 3.83 20.20
N LYS A 28 0.24 3.07 19.09
CA LYS A 28 1.09 3.24 17.90
C LYS A 28 0.35 4.04 16.83
N ALA A 29 1.10 4.86 16.09
CA ALA A 29 0.56 5.57 14.94
C ALA A 29 0.03 4.58 13.89
N TRP A 30 -1.22 4.76 13.46
CA TRP A 30 -1.85 3.97 12.41
C TRP A 30 -1.33 4.41 11.04
N LYS A 31 -0.13 3.93 10.67
CA LYS A 31 0.57 4.29 9.42
C LYS A 31 1.19 3.04 8.79
N ARG A 32 1.18 2.97 7.45
CA ARG A 32 1.84 1.91 6.66
C ARG A 32 2.54 2.51 5.45
N GLY A 33 3.78 2.06 5.18
CA GLY A 33 4.56 2.49 4.03
C GLY A 33 4.93 1.30 3.14
N TYR A 34 4.90 1.52 1.82
CA TYR A 34 5.30 0.54 0.81
C TYR A 34 6.38 1.15 -0.09
N LEU A 35 7.42 0.38 -0.40
CA LEU A 35 8.44 0.73 -1.39
C LEU A 35 8.30 -0.21 -2.58
N LEU A 36 7.79 0.31 -3.70
CA LEU A 36 7.73 -0.42 -4.96
C LEU A 36 8.95 -0.03 -5.80
N TYR A 37 9.86 -0.97 -6.02
CA TYR A 37 11.07 -0.76 -6.82
C TYR A 37 11.13 -1.77 -7.97
N GLY A 38 11.79 -1.37 -9.07
CA GLY A 38 12.02 -2.21 -10.24
C GLY A 38 12.11 -1.41 -11.53
N PRO A 39 12.43 -2.06 -12.66
CA PRO A 39 12.57 -1.41 -13.97
C PRO A 39 11.34 -0.55 -14.35
N PRO A 40 11.51 0.49 -15.18
CA PRO A 40 10.37 1.25 -15.73
C PRO A 40 9.42 0.32 -16.50
N GLY A 41 8.14 0.68 -16.57
CA GLY A 41 7.12 -0.12 -17.25
C GLY A 41 6.65 -1.39 -16.51
N THR A 42 7.08 -1.64 -15.27
CA THR A 42 6.67 -2.82 -14.49
C THR A 42 5.31 -2.71 -13.78
N GLY A 43 4.57 -1.60 -14.01
CA GLY A 43 3.24 -1.37 -13.45
C GLY A 43 3.23 -0.89 -11.99
N LYS A 44 4.31 -0.25 -11.52
CA LYS A 44 4.43 0.28 -10.15
C LYS A 44 3.37 1.35 -9.87
N SER A 45 3.29 2.40 -10.69
CA SER A 45 2.30 3.47 -10.54
C SER A 45 0.87 2.96 -10.70
N THR A 46 0.63 2.01 -11.61
CA THR A 46 -0.67 1.31 -11.73
C THR A 46 -1.07 0.59 -10.44
N MET A 47 -0.11 -0.05 -9.76
CA MET A 47 -0.35 -0.69 -8.47
C MET A 47 -0.68 0.33 -7.39
N ILE A 48 0.04 1.45 -7.34
CA ILE A 48 -0.23 2.55 -6.39
C ILE A 48 -1.68 3.03 -6.55
N ALA A 49 -2.12 3.29 -7.79
CA ALA A 49 -3.49 3.69 -8.07
C ALA A 49 -4.52 2.62 -7.65
N ALA A 50 -4.25 1.34 -7.90
CA ALA A 50 -5.14 0.24 -7.48
C ALA A 50 -5.22 0.12 -5.95
N MET A 51 -4.10 0.27 -5.24
CA MET A 51 -4.04 0.28 -3.77
C MET A 51 -4.83 1.46 -3.20
N ALA A 52 -4.72 2.63 -3.82
CA ALA A 52 -5.45 3.82 -3.40
C ALA A 52 -6.97 3.64 -3.52
N ASN A 53 -7.43 3.14 -4.67
CA ASN A 53 -8.84 2.81 -4.88
C ASN A 53 -9.32 1.75 -3.87
N PHE A 54 -8.52 0.72 -3.62
CA PHE A 54 -8.86 -0.32 -2.64
C PHE A 54 -9.00 0.21 -1.20
N MET A 55 -8.18 1.19 -0.84
CA MET A 55 -8.18 1.82 0.48
C MET A 55 -9.18 2.98 0.61
N GLU A 56 -9.88 3.34 -0.48
CA GLU A 56 -10.79 4.48 -0.54
C GLU A 56 -10.11 5.80 -0.10
N VAL A 57 -8.83 5.96 -0.46
CA VAL A 57 -8.07 7.17 -0.16
C VAL A 57 -8.18 8.17 -1.31
N GLU A 58 -8.51 9.41 -1.00
CA GLU A 58 -8.68 10.48 -2.01
C GLU A 58 -7.34 11.06 -2.50
N GLU A 59 -6.28 10.98 -1.70
CA GLU A 59 -4.99 11.60 -2.02
C GLU A 59 -3.87 10.56 -2.20
N VAL A 60 -3.26 10.57 -3.39
CA VAL A 60 -2.09 9.77 -3.74
C VAL A 60 -0.97 10.70 -4.15
N VAL A 61 0.11 10.73 -3.37
CA VAL A 61 1.32 11.48 -3.72
C VAL A 61 2.34 10.49 -4.28
N ASP A 62 2.42 10.40 -5.60
CA ASP A 62 3.50 9.69 -6.28
C ASP A 62 4.71 10.63 -6.39
N ARG A 63 5.80 10.30 -5.68
CA ARG A 63 7.07 11.02 -5.82
C ARG A 63 8.03 10.10 -6.56
N ASP A 64 8.22 10.39 -7.83
CA ASP A 64 9.31 9.81 -8.60
C ASP A 64 10.62 10.30 -7.97
N PHE A 65 11.36 9.37 -7.35
CA PHE A 65 12.75 9.59 -7.00
C PHE A 65 13.55 9.39 -8.29
N GLU A 66 13.75 10.46 -9.05
CA GLU A 66 14.78 10.53 -10.11
C GLU A 66 16.19 10.54 -9.50
#